data_AF-A0A328TL75-F1
#
_entry.id   AF-A0A328TL75-F1
#
_cell.length_a   1.000
_cell.length_b   1.000
_cell.length_c   1.000
_cell.angle_alpha   90.00
_cell.angle_beta   90.00
_cell.angle_gamma   90.00
#
_symmetry.space_group_name_H-M   'P 1'
#
loop_
_entity.id
_entity.type
_entity.pdbx_description
1 polymer ?
#
loop_
_entity_poly.entity_id
_entity_poly.type
_entity_poly.pdbx_seq_one_letter_code
_entity_poly.pdbx_strand_id
1 'polypeptide(L)'
;MWQDVHARASALEKALDEGKTDRWFRKELEPELQREGWWGPRDTTDPVTGEPVTIQQGSPWRLDTIFRTNMLVLYSAGRWAEQMENVD
;
A
#
# COMPACT_ATOMS: atom_id res chain seq x y z
N MET A 1 -14.64 -5.78 -14.28
CA MET A 1 -13.18 -5.50 -14.26
C MET A 1 -12.84 -4.01 -14.50
N TRP A 2 -13.72 -3.07 -14.12
CA TRP A 2 -13.40 -1.63 -13.99
C TRP A 2 -13.90 -1.04 -12.66
N GLN A 3 -14.64 -1.83 -11.87
CA GLN A 3 -15.22 -1.41 -10.59
C GLN A 3 -14.27 -1.64 -9.39
N ASP A 4 -13.34 -2.60 -9.48
CA ASP A 4 -12.44 -2.93 -8.37
C ASP A 4 -11.32 -1.91 -8.14
N VAL A 5 -10.94 -1.15 -9.17
CA VAL A 5 -9.88 -0.12 -9.07
C VAL A 5 -10.40 1.13 -8.38
N HIS A 6 -11.65 1.53 -8.65
CA HIS A 6 -12.30 2.70 -8.04
C HIS A 6 -12.62 2.46 -6.55
N ALA A 7 -13.01 1.24 -6.17
CA ALA A 7 -13.30 0.89 -4.78
C ALA A 7 -12.05 0.99 -3.87
N ARG A 8 -10.85 0.70 -4.41
CA ARG A 8 -9.59 0.81 -3.68
C ARG A 8 -9.11 2.26 -3.51
N ALA A 9 -9.32 3.10 -4.54
CA ALA A 9 -9.02 4.53 -4.46
C ALA A 9 -9.91 5.23 -3.41
N SER A 10 -11.22 4.95 -3.40
CA SER A 10 -12.15 5.57 -2.43
C SER A 10 -11.88 5.15 -0.98
N ALA A 11 -11.33 3.95 -0.76
CA ALA A 11 -10.97 3.49 0.59
C ALA A 11 -9.77 4.27 1.15
N LEU A 12 -8.84 4.70 0.28
CA LEU A 12 -7.73 5.56 0.68
C LEU A 12 -8.16 7.04 0.83
N GLU A 13 -9.06 7.54 -0.01
CA GLU A 13 -9.65 8.88 0.15
C GLU A 13 -10.46 9.00 1.45
N LYS A 14 -11.26 7.98 1.79
CA LYS A 14 -11.91 7.93 3.10
C LYS A 14 -10.91 7.82 4.25
N ALA A 15 -9.78 7.13 4.05
CA ALA A 15 -8.74 7.06 5.06
C ALA A 15 -8.04 8.41 5.28
N LEU A 16 -7.90 9.21 4.22
CA LEU A 16 -7.45 10.60 4.27
C LEU A 16 -8.44 11.47 5.06
N ASP A 17 -9.73 11.42 4.72
CA ASP A 17 -10.78 12.23 5.38
C ASP A 17 -11.00 11.86 6.85
N GLU A 18 -10.80 10.59 7.20
CA GLU A 18 -10.93 10.09 8.58
C GLU A 18 -9.64 10.29 9.42
N GLY A 19 -8.61 10.95 8.89
CA GLY A 19 -7.36 11.25 9.61
C GLY A 19 -6.55 10.00 9.98
N LYS A 20 -6.65 8.93 9.17
CA LYS A 20 -6.01 7.65 9.47
C LYS A 20 -4.50 7.78 9.34
N THR A 21 -3.83 7.53 10.45
CA THR A 21 -2.37 7.63 10.59
C THR A 21 -1.68 6.37 10.08
N ASP A 22 -0.37 6.46 9.86
CA ASP A 22 0.53 5.32 9.65
C ASP A 22 0.33 4.22 10.72
N ARG A 23 0.13 4.63 11.97
CA ARG A 23 -0.15 3.74 13.10
C ARG A 23 -1.47 2.98 12.92
N TRP A 24 -2.53 3.64 12.48
CA TRP A 24 -3.80 2.97 12.18
C TRP A 24 -3.62 1.99 11.02
N PHE A 25 -2.96 2.42 9.94
CA PHE A 25 -2.72 1.59 8.75
C PHE A 25 -1.98 0.30 9.10
N ARG A 26 -0.93 0.40 9.92
CA ARG A 26 -0.22 -0.77 10.46
C ARG A 26 -1.11 -1.68 11.27
N LYS A 27 -1.86 -1.11 12.23
CA LYS A 27 -2.70 -1.87 13.17
C LYS A 27 -3.72 -2.74 12.43
N GLU A 28 -4.27 -2.24 11.33
CA GLU A 28 -5.27 -2.97 10.55
C GLU A 28 -4.63 -3.95 9.55
N LEU A 29 -3.59 -3.55 8.80
CA LEU A 29 -3.03 -4.41 7.75
C LEU A 29 -2.04 -5.47 8.23
N GLU A 30 -1.27 -5.21 9.28
CA GLU A 30 -0.30 -6.19 9.79
C GLU A 30 -0.92 -7.56 10.13
N PRO A 31 -2.00 -7.66 10.93
CA PRO A 31 -2.59 -8.95 11.26
C PRO A 31 -3.17 -9.66 10.03
N GLU A 32 -3.74 -8.92 9.08
CA GLU A 32 -4.27 -9.49 7.83
C GLU A 32 -3.14 -10.07 6.97
N LEU A 33 -2.02 -9.35 6.82
CA LEU A 33 -0.87 -9.83 6.08
C LEU A 33 -0.20 -11.04 6.75
N GLN A 34 -0.21 -11.09 8.08
CA GLN A 34 0.24 -12.27 8.82
C GLN A 34 -0.67 -13.47 8.53
N ARG A 35 -1.99 -13.29 8.58
CA ARG A 35 -2.99 -14.33 8.31
C ARG A 35 -2.87 -14.89 6.89
N GLU A 36 -2.54 -14.06 5.92
CA GLU A 36 -2.31 -14.45 4.52
C GLU A 36 -0.88 -14.98 4.24
N GLY A 37 -0.01 -15.03 5.25
CA GLY A 37 1.37 -15.52 5.11
C GLY A 37 2.30 -14.59 4.31
N TRP A 38 1.97 -13.29 4.27
CA TRP A 38 2.73 -12.21 3.62
C TRP A 38 3.53 -11.39 4.62
N TRP A 39 3.88 -11.97 5.76
CA TRP A 39 4.61 -11.29 6.83
C TRP A 39 5.87 -12.05 7.24
N GLY A 40 6.90 -11.31 7.66
CA GLY A 40 8.10 -11.92 8.20
C GLY A 40 9.02 -12.59 7.16
N PRO A 41 10.08 -13.26 7.63
CA PRO A 41 10.94 -14.10 6.82
C PRO A 41 10.21 -15.34 6.30
N ARG A 42 10.50 -15.74 5.07
CA ARG A 42 9.96 -16.96 4.46
C ARG A 42 10.99 -17.58 3.53
N ASP A 43 11.16 -18.90 3.65
CA ASP A 43 11.98 -19.66 2.73
C ASP A 43 11.24 -19.85 1.40
N THR A 44 11.96 -19.62 0.32
CA THR A 44 11.49 -19.78 -1.05
C THR A 44 12.64 -20.26 -1.94
N THR A 45 12.36 -20.47 -3.21
CA THR A 45 13.36 -20.82 -4.21
C THR A 45 13.56 -19.61 -5.11
N ASP A 46 14.82 -19.21 -5.29
CA ASP A 46 15.17 -18.15 -6.24
C ASP A 46 14.75 -18.58 -7.66
N PRO A 47 13.89 -17.82 -8.35
CA PRO A 47 13.38 -18.21 -9.68
C PRO A 47 14.45 -18.12 -10.78
N VAL A 48 15.57 -17.44 -10.53
CA VAL A 48 16.70 -17.27 -11.46
C VAL A 48 17.74 -18.35 -11.24
N THR A 49 18.11 -18.62 -9.99
CA THR A 49 19.22 -19.54 -9.66
C THR A 49 18.75 -20.95 -9.28
N GLY A 50 17.51 -21.12 -8.82
CA GLY A 50 16.98 -22.40 -8.32
C GLY A 50 17.42 -22.76 -6.90
N GLU A 51 18.20 -21.91 -6.24
CA GLU A 51 18.70 -22.15 -4.89
C GLU A 51 17.67 -21.75 -3.81
N PRO A 52 17.67 -22.43 -2.64
CA PRO A 52 16.88 -21.99 -1.49
C PRO A 52 17.35 -20.63 -0.97
N VAL A 53 16.41 -19.70 -0.79
CA VAL A 53 16.67 -18.36 -0.24
C VAL A 53 15.60 -17.99 0.78
N THR A 54 15.99 -17.26 1.83
CA THR A 54 15.04 -16.66 2.77
C THR A 54 14.76 -15.22 2.36
N ILE A 55 13.49 -14.87 2.14
CA ILE A 55 13.06 -13.51 1.78
C ILE A 55 12.22 -12.87 2.87
N GLN A 56 12.24 -11.53 2.95
CA GLN A 56 11.37 -10.77 3.85
C GLN A 56 10.09 -10.36 3.11
N GLN A 57 8.95 -10.98 3.46
CA GLN A 57 7.65 -10.74 2.83
C GLN A 57 7.06 -9.38 3.26
N GLY A 58 6.95 -9.17 4.57
CA GLY A 58 6.35 -7.97 5.16
C GLY A 58 7.10 -7.50 6.40
N SER A 59 7.08 -6.20 6.66
CA SER A 59 7.64 -5.61 7.89
C SER A 59 6.90 -4.33 8.25
N PRO A 60 6.92 -3.90 9.52
CA PRO A 60 6.28 -2.64 9.91
C PRO A 60 6.83 -1.44 9.12
N TRP A 61 8.13 -1.42 8.86
CA TRP A 61 8.77 -0.35 8.08
C TRP A 61 8.30 -0.31 6.62
N ARG A 62 8.07 -1.49 6.01
CA ARG A 62 7.50 -1.56 4.65
C ARG A 62 6.08 -0.99 4.61
N LEU A 63 5.26 -1.23 5.64
CA LEU A 63 3.91 -0.64 5.72
C LEU A 63 3.95 0.89 5.82
N ASP A 64 4.87 1.47 6.59
CA ASP A 64 5.03 2.94 6.64
C ASP A 64 5.39 3.51 5.27
N THR A 65 6.31 2.85 4.58
CA THR A 65 6.78 3.28 3.27
C THR A 65 5.65 3.23 2.24
N ILE A 66 4.86 2.15 2.22
CA ILE A 66 3.68 2.00 1.37
C ILE A 66 2.66 3.10 1.68
N PHE A 67 2.35 3.31 2.96
CA PHE A 67 1.40 4.35 3.37
C PHE A 67 1.84 5.73 2.87
N ARG A 68 3.07 6.15 3.20
CA ARG A 68 3.60 7.46 2.80
C ARG A 68 3.63 7.64 1.29
N THR A 69 4.04 6.61 0.56
CA THR A 69 4.10 6.65 -0.92
C THR A 69 2.71 6.80 -1.51
N ASN A 70 1.75 6.01 -1.05
CA ASN A 70 0.36 6.09 -1.54
C ASN A 70 -0.25 7.46 -1.27
N MET A 71 0.00 8.03 -0.09
CA MET A 71 -0.48 9.36 0.29
C MET A 71 0.12 10.44 -0.61
N LEU A 72 1.43 10.39 -0.87
CA LEU A 72 2.10 11.32 -1.78
C LEU A 72 1.51 11.25 -3.20
N VAL A 73 1.28 10.04 -3.70
CA VAL A 73 0.68 9.82 -5.02
C VAL A 73 -0.73 10.42 -5.09
N LEU A 74 -1.56 10.20 -4.06
CA LEU A 74 -2.92 10.76 -4.02
C LEU A 74 -2.93 12.28 -3.99
N TYR A 75 -2.11 12.91 -3.15
CA TYR A 75 -2.00 14.37 -3.14
C TYR A 75 -1.54 14.92 -4.49
N SER A 76 -0.59 14.23 -5.13
CA SER A 76 -0.11 14.64 -6.45
C SER A 76 -1.20 14.53 -7.51
N ALA A 77 -1.99 13.44 -7.49
CA ALA A 77 -3.08 13.24 -8.43
C ALA A 77 -4.18 14.30 -8.26
N GLY A 78 -4.55 14.61 -7.01
CA GLY A 78 -5.52 15.67 -6.72
C GLY A 78 -5.05 17.04 -7.21
N ARG A 79 -3.80 17.41 -6.93
CA ARG A 79 -3.22 18.67 -7.43
C ARG A 79 -3.15 18.74 -8.95
N TRP A 80 -2.86 17.62 -9.62
CA TRP A 80 -2.86 17.55 -11.08
C TRP A 80 -4.27 17.72 -11.66
N ALA A 81 -5.28 17.10 -11.04
CA ALA A 81 -6.68 17.26 -11.45
C ALA A 81 -7.15 18.72 -11.31
N GLU A 82 -6.86 19.37 -10.17
CA GLU A 82 -7.16 20.80 -9.97
C GLU A 82 -6.44 21.69 -10.99
N GLN A 83 -5.17 21.41 -11.30
CA GLN A 83 -4.45 22.18 -12.31
C GLN A 83 -5.09 22.04 -13.70
N MET A 84 -5.51 20.85 -14.09
CA MET A 84 -6.19 20.64 -15.39
C MET A 84 -7.56 21.31 -15.45
N GLU A 85 -8.33 21.32 -14.36
CA GLU A 85 -9.62 22.01 -14.27
C GLU A 85 -9.48 23.54 -14.41
N ASN A 86 -8.36 24.10 -13.96
CA ASN A 86 -8.06 25.54 -14.05
C ASN A 86 -7.37 25.95 -15.37
N VAL A 87 -7.13 25.02 -16.30
CA VAL A 87 -6.47 25.28 -17.60
C VAL A 87 -7.48 25.40 -18.75
N ASP A 88 -8.77 25.17 -18.49
CA ASP A 88 -9.91 25.56 -19.34
C ASP A 88 -10.47 26.96 -18.98
#